data_AF-A0A9X4KR25-F1
#
_entry.id   AF-A0A9X4KR25-F1
#
_cell.length_a   1.000
_cell.length_b   1.000
_cell.length_c   1.000
_cell.angle_alpha   90.00
_cell.angle_beta   90.00
_cell.angle_gamma   90.00
#
_symmetry.space_group_name_H-M   'P 1'
#
loop_
_entity.id
_entity.type
_entity.pdbx_description
1 polymer ?
#
loop_
_entity_poly.entity_id
_entity_poly.type
_entity_poly.pdbx_seq_one_letter_code
_entity_poly.pdbx_strand_id
1 'polypeptide(L)'
;MSYSPPQMHLIIATREDPQLPLSRLRVRGDLTELRAADLRFSAAEAAAFFNEAMGLALSANEITALESRTEGWIAGLQLAALSMRGREDIPAFIRAFAGDNRYIIDYLVEEVLRHQPESMRRFLLQTSILERLSGPLCDAVTGEGEGSARLEALEKGNFFVVPLDDRREWYRYHQLFGEVLAVHLKADQPDRAAVLHRRASLWYEQHGSAADAIRHALAGGRCRASGRPDRTCLA
;
A
#
# COMPACT_ATOMS: atom_id res chain seq x y z
N MET A 1 0.66 -35.57 -1.32
CA MET A 1 2.07 -35.74 -0.95
C MET A 1 2.37 -37.07 -0.24
N SER A 2 1.40 -37.76 0.37
CA SER A 2 1.61 -39.05 1.06
C SER A 2 2.11 -40.23 0.19
N TYR A 3 2.16 -40.05 -1.13
CA TYR A 3 2.58 -41.05 -2.11
C TYR A 3 3.70 -40.53 -3.02
N SER A 4 4.36 -39.43 -2.66
CA SER A 4 5.44 -38.84 -3.46
C SER A 4 6.76 -39.58 -3.17
N PRO A 5 7.56 -39.93 -4.19
CA PRO A 5 8.86 -40.56 -3.98
C PRO A 5 9.82 -39.60 -3.25
N PRO A 6 10.78 -40.10 -2.44
CA PRO A 6 11.66 -39.26 -1.60
C PRO A 6 12.49 -38.22 -2.35
N GLN A 7 12.64 -38.37 -3.67
CA GLN A 7 13.48 -37.53 -4.53
C GLN A 7 12.68 -36.41 -5.22
N MET A 8 11.36 -36.35 -5.03
CA MET A 8 10.52 -35.35 -5.69
C MET A 8 10.49 -34.07 -4.86
N HIS A 9 10.95 -32.98 -5.47
CA HIS A 9 10.81 -31.62 -4.96
C HIS A 9 9.74 -30.89 -5.77
N LEU A 10 8.82 -30.20 -5.09
CA LEU A 10 7.79 -29.37 -5.71
C LEU A 10 8.10 -27.90 -5.42
N ILE A 11 8.34 -27.12 -6.48
CA ILE A 11 8.53 -25.68 -6.41
C ILE A 11 7.26 -25.01 -6.93
N ILE A 12 6.66 -24.14 -6.13
CA ILE A 12 5.46 -23.38 -6.51
C ILE A 12 5.77 -21.90 -6.35
N ALA A 13 5.52 -21.11 -7.39
CA ALA A 13 5.54 -19.66 -7.35
C ALA A 13 4.11 -19.15 -7.60
N THR A 14 3.56 -18.44 -6.63
CA THR A 14 2.17 -17.94 -6.65
C THR A 14 2.08 -16.66 -5.84
N ARG A 15 1.09 -15.81 -6.15
CA ARG A 15 0.80 -14.58 -5.38
C ARG A 15 -0.06 -14.85 -4.15
N GLU A 16 -0.80 -15.96 -4.16
CA GLU A 16 -1.70 -16.38 -3.08
C GLU A 16 -1.26 -17.73 -2.53
N ASP A 17 -1.45 -17.95 -1.23
CA ASP A 17 -1.16 -19.24 -0.60
C ASP A 17 -1.97 -20.35 -1.31
N PRO A 18 -1.31 -21.39 -1.88
CA PRO A 18 -2.01 -22.44 -2.60
C PRO A 18 -2.88 -23.26 -1.64
N GLN A 19 -3.89 -23.94 -2.17
CA GLN A 19 -4.77 -24.85 -1.41
C GLN A 19 -4.06 -26.15 -1.01
N LEU A 20 -2.97 -26.02 -0.27
CA LEU A 20 -2.14 -27.07 0.28
C LEU A 20 -2.16 -26.98 1.81
N PRO A 21 -1.93 -28.09 2.53
CA PRO A 21 -1.88 -28.08 3.99
C PRO A 21 -0.56 -27.48 4.50
N LEU A 22 -0.29 -26.20 4.19
CA LEU A 22 0.98 -25.51 4.46
C LEU A 22 1.38 -25.59 5.94
N SER A 23 0.43 -25.39 6.86
CA SER A 23 0.69 -25.51 8.31
C SER A 23 1.22 -26.90 8.69
N ARG A 24 0.72 -27.96 8.07
CA ARG A 24 1.18 -29.34 8.32
C ARG A 24 2.57 -29.56 7.77
N LEU A 25 2.87 -29.03 6.59
CA LEU A 25 4.20 -29.13 5.97
C LEU A 25 5.23 -28.33 6.80
N ARG A 26 4.84 -27.15 7.29
CA ARG A 26 5.66 -26.29 8.16
C ARG A 26 6.05 -26.99 9.47
N VAL A 27 5.09 -27.63 10.15
CA VAL A 27 5.36 -28.40 11.39
C VAL A 27 6.30 -29.58 11.15
N ARG A 28 6.29 -30.17 9.95
CA ARG A 28 7.14 -31.31 9.61
C ARG A 28 8.55 -30.91 9.13
N GLY A 29 8.79 -29.62 8.87
CA GLY A 29 10.03 -29.16 8.23
C GLY A 29 10.11 -29.50 6.74
N ASP A 30 9.00 -29.89 6.10
CA ASP A 30 8.92 -30.27 4.69
C ASP A 30 8.66 -29.07 3.75
N LEU A 31 8.84 -27.85 4.25
CA LEU A 31 8.46 -26.62 3.56
C LEU A 31 9.48 -25.50 3.78
N THR A 32 10.02 -25.00 2.67
CA THR A 32 10.73 -23.72 2.62
C THR A 32 9.79 -22.70 2.00
N GLU A 33 9.55 -21.60 2.70
CA GLU A 33 8.69 -20.51 2.22
C GLU A 33 9.54 -19.24 2.03
N LEU A 34 9.33 -18.57 0.91
CA LEU A 34 9.83 -17.22 0.67
C LEU A 34 8.60 -16.32 0.48
N ARG A 35 8.42 -15.36 1.38
CA ARG A 35 7.32 -14.40 1.37
C ARG A 35 7.80 -13.02 0.91
N ALA A 36 6.88 -12.09 0.77
CA ALA A 36 7.18 -10.73 0.30
C ALA A 36 8.30 -10.05 1.12
N ALA A 37 8.35 -10.29 2.43
CA ALA A 37 9.42 -9.78 3.29
C ALA A 37 10.80 -10.36 2.97
N ASP A 38 10.87 -11.63 2.58
CA ASP A 38 12.13 -12.30 2.20
C ASP A 38 12.61 -11.89 0.80
N LEU A 39 11.68 -11.45 -0.06
CA LEU A 39 11.97 -10.96 -1.42
C LEU A 39 12.26 -9.46 -1.46
N ARG A 40 12.08 -8.76 -0.34
CA ARG A 40 12.38 -7.33 -0.23
C ARG A 40 13.89 -7.16 -0.28
N PHE A 41 14.36 -6.35 -1.23
CA PHE A 41 15.77 -6.02 -1.31
C PHE A 41 16.15 -5.17 -0.11
N SER A 42 17.22 -5.58 0.56
CA SER A 42 17.96 -4.75 1.49
C SER A 42 18.60 -3.56 0.77
N ALA A 43 19.05 -2.56 1.53
CA ALA A 43 19.77 -1.41 0.96
C ALA A 43 21.02 -1.84 0.17
N ALA A 44 21.72 -2.89 0.62
CA ALA A 44 22.88 -3.43 -0.08
C ALA A 44 22.49 -4.11 -1.40
N GLU A 45 21.42 -4.92 -1.40
CA GLU A 45 20.92 -5.57 -2.61
C GLU A 45 20.36 -4.56 -3.62
N ALA A 46 19.66 -3.52 -3.14
CA ALA A 46 19.18 -2.42 -3.98
C ALA A 46 20.34 -1.67 -4.63
N ALA A 47 21.43 -1.41 -3.89
CA ALA A 47 22.64 -0.78 -4.43
C ALA A 47 23.30 -1.65 -5.51
N ALA A 48 23.50 -2.93 -5.23
CA ALA A 48 24.05 -3.89 -6.19
C ALA A 48 23.16 -3.98 -7.44
N PHE A 49 21.84 -4.03 -7.26
CA PHE A 49 20.89 -4.04 -8.37
C PHE A 49 21.02 -2.80 -9.27
N PHE A 50 20.99 -1.59 -8.71
CA PHE A 50 21.03 -0.38 -9.50
C PHE A 50 22.40 -0.16 -10.17
N ASN A 51 23.49 -0.41 -9.46
CA ASN A 51 24.82 -0.04 -9.93
C ASN A 51 25.54 -1.17 -10.67
N GLU A 52 25.41 -2.41 -10.22
CA GLU A 52 26.10 -3.55 -10.84
C GLU A 52 25.25 -4.20 -11.93
N ALA A 53 23.97 -4.47 -11.65
CA ALA A 53 23.10 -5.15 -12.63
C ALA A 53 22.52 -4.20 -13.68
N MET A 54 22.16 -2.97 -13.29
CA MET A 54 21.51 -1.99 -14.18
C MET A 54 22.44 -0.89 -14.70
N GLY A 55 23.64 -0.73 -14.12
CA GLY A 55 24.65 0.22 -14.57
C GLY A 55 24.28 1.70 -14.41
N LEU A 56 23.42 2.04 -13.44
CA LEU A 56 22.87 3.40 -13.29
C LEU A 56 23.75 4.36 -12.47
N ALA A 57 24.85 3.87 -11.88
CA ALA A 57 25.84 4.66 -11.13
C ALA A 57 25.22 5.66 -10.11
N LEU A 58 24.17 5.23 -9.42
CA LEU A 58 23.44 6.03 -8.42
C LEU A 58 24.27 6.20 -7.15
N SER A 59 24.16 7.37 -6.54
CA SER A 59 24.71 7.65 -5.22
C SER A 59 23.95 6.92 -4.11
N ALA A 60 24.58 6.78 -2.94
CA ALA A 60 23.94 6.16 -1.77
C ALA A 60 22.62 6.87 -1.38
N ASN A 61 22.59 8.20 -1.43
CA ASN A 61 21.39 8.98 -1.09
C ASN A 61 20.23 8.72 -2.07
N GLU A 62 20.54 8.56 -3.35
CA GLU A 62 19.56 8.23 -4.39
C GLU A 62 19.01 6.82 -4.23
N ILE A 63 19.89 5.85 -3.91
CA ILE A 63 19.49 4.47 -3.63
C ILE A 63 18.60 4.43 -2.38
N THR A 64 18.98 5.12 -1.30
CA THR A 64 18.15 5.20 -0.08
C THR A 64 16.80 5.84 -0.38
N ALA A 65 16.75 6.90 -1.17
CA ALA A 65 15.48 7.54 -1.54
C ALA A 65 14.57 6.59 -2.33
N LEU A 66 15.13 5.82 -3.28
CA LEU A 66 14.37 4.83 -4.05
C LEU A 66 13.93 3.66 -3.17
N GLU A 67 14.83 3.10 -2.35
CA GLU A 67 14.51 1.98 -1.45
C GLU A 67 13.43 2.36 -0.44
N SER A 68 13.48 3.55 0.14
CA SER A 68 12.47 4.00 1.11
C SER A 68 11.08 4.11 0.48
N ARG A 69 10.98 4.53 -0.78
CA ARG A 69 9.69 4.69 -1.49
C ARG A 69 9.15 3.39 -2.08
N THR A 70 10.05 2.53 -2.58
CA THR A 70 9.67 1.21 -3.08
C THR A 70 9.58 0.18 -1.96
N GLU A 71 9.97 0.54 -0.74
CA GLU A 71 10.12 -0.36 0.40
C GLU A 71 10.85 -1.65 -0.02
N GLY A 72 11.93 -1.52 -0.79
CA GLY A 72 12.72 -2.64 -1.33
C GLY A 72 11.97 -3.59 -2.28
N TRP A 73 10.78 -3.23 -2.76
CA TRP A 73 10.01 -4.04 -3.71
C TRP A 73 10.71 -4.08 -5.08
N ILE A 74 11.20 -5.27 -5.46
CA ILE A 74 12.02 -5.46 -6.66
C ILE A 74 11.34 -4.99 -7.95
N ALA A 75 10.03 -5.19 -8.12
CA ALA A 75 9.34 -4.71 -9.31
C ALA A 75 9.30 -3.17 -9.36
N GLY A 76 9.10 -2.52 -8.20
CA GLY A 76 9.18 -1.06 -8.09
C GLY A 76 10.59 -0.53 -8.39
N LEU A 77 11.63 -1.19 -7.86
CA LEU A 77 13.03 -0.87 -8.14
C LEU A 77 13.35 -1.05 -9.64
N GLN A 78 12.86 -2.12 -10.26
CA GLN A 78 13.04 -2.37 -11.69
C GLN A 78 12.34 -1.33 -12.56
N LEU A 79 11.11 -0.95 -12.23
CA LEU A 79 10.38 0.12 -12.92
C LEU A 79 11.08 1.48 -12.77
N ALA A 80 11.66 1.75 -11.59
CA ALA A 80 12.53 2.90 -11.38
C ALA A 80 13.72 2.89 -12.33
N ALA A 81 14.43 1.77 -12.37
CA ALA A 81 15.60 1.58 -13.21
C ALA A 81 15.29 1.77 -14.70
N LEU A 82 14.18 1.17 -15.18
CA LEU A 82 13.73 1.33 -16.57
C LEU A 82 13.36 2.78 -16.90
N SER A 83 12.72 3.49 -15.96
CA SER A 83 12.31 4.89 -16.14
C SER A 83 13.48 5.88 -16.18
N MET A 84 14.63 5.51 -15.61
CA MET A 84 15.85 6.33 -15.59
C MET A 84 16.69 6.19 -16.87
N ARG A 85 16.49 5.12 -17.65
CA ARG A 85 17.25 4.92 -18.90
C ARG A 85 16.97 6.05 -19.89
N GLY A 86 18.03 6.72 -20.34
CA GLY A 86 17.94 7.80 -21.33
C GLY A 86 17.50 9.15 -20.76
N ARG A 87 17.44 9.32 -19.43
CA ARG A 87 17.22 10.62 -18.79
C ARG A 87 18.55 11.30 -18.45
N GLU A 88 18.60 12.62 -18.66
CA GLU A 88 19.78 13.43 -18.31
C GLU A 88 19.78 13.82 -16.82
N ASP A 89 18.61 14.09 -16.22
CA ASP A 89 18.50 14.48 -14.80
C ASP A 89 17.86 13.36 -13.95
N ILE A 90 18.69 12.38 -13.58
CA ILE A 90 18.33 11.29 -12.68
C ILE A 90 17.98 11.80 -11.25
N PRO A 91 18.76 12.72 -10.64
CA PRO A 91 18.43 13.24 -9.30
C PRO A 91 17.05 13.88 -9.21
N ALA A 92 16.65 14.69 -10.20
CA ALA A 92 15.31 15.28 -10.23
C ALA A 92 14.22 14.21 -10.40
N PHE A 93 14.46 13.21 -11.24
CA PHE A 93 13.55 12.09 -11.40
C PHE A 93 13.33 11.35 -10.07
N ILE A 94 14.40 11.05 -9.31
CA ILE A 94 14.30 10.35 -8.03
C ILE A 94 13.53 11.19 -6.99
N ARG A 95 13.73 12.52 -6.95
CA ARG A 95 12.93 13.39 -6.08
C ARG A 95 11.44 13.36 -6.44
N ALA A 96 11.14 13.34 -7.73
CA ALA A 96 9.79 13.25 -8.27
C ALA A 96 9.24 11.81 -8.34
N PHE A 97 10.01 10.81 -7.89
CA PHE A 97 9.66 9.39 -7.96
C PHE A 97 8.57 9.05 -6.95
N ALA A 98 7.36 9.53 -7.21
CA ALA A 98 6.14 9.31 -6.42
C ALA A 98 5.01 9.01 -7.41
N GLY A 99 3.78 8.84 -6.91
CA GLY A 99 2.54 8.51 -7.63
C GLY A 99 2.17 9.29 -8.91
N ASP A 100 3.06 10.13 -9.45
CA ASP A 100 2.96 10.86 -10.73
C ASP A 100 3.84 10.26 -11.86
N ASN A 101 4.63 9.21 -11.59
CA ASN A 101 5.42 8.55 -12.65
C ASN A 101 4.54 7.60 -13.48
N ARG A 102 4.30 7.99 -14.74
CA ARG A 102 3.50 7.23 -15.72
C ARG A 102 3.84 5.74 -15.81
N TYR A 103 5.12 5.34 -15.82
CA TYR A 103 5.46 3.91 -15.95
C TYR A 103 5.05 3.05 -14.74
N ILE A 104 5.17 3.62 -13.54
CA ILE A 104 4.78 2.93 -12.30
C ILE A 104 3.28 2.90 -12.18
N ILE A 105 2.63 4.03 -12.49
CA ILE A 105 1.19 4.15 -12.56
C ILE A 105 0.63 3.11 -13.51
N ASP A 106 1.12 3.06 -14.75
CA ASP A 106 0.64 2.14 -15.77
C ASP A 106 0.77 0.70 -15.28
N TYR A 107 1.92 0.32 -14.72
CA TYR A 107 2.08 -1.02 -14.15
C TYR A 107 1.10 -1.30 -13.00
N LEU A 108 1.04 -0.45 -11.96
CA LEU A 108 0.17 -0.69 -10.81
C LEU A 108 -1.32 -0.65 -11.18
N VAL A 109 -1.70 0.17 -12.15
CA VAL A 109 -3.08 0.25 -12.62
C VAL A 109 -3.42 -0.95 -13.49
N GLU A 110 -2.61 -1.25 -14.50
CA GLU A 110 -2.92 -2.28 -15.49
C GLU A 110 -2.70 -3.69 -14.94
N GLU A 111 -1.62 -3.92 -14.20
CA GLU A 111 -1.27 -5.26 -13.72
C GLU A 111 -1.84 -5.58 -12.34
N VAL A 112 -2.06 -4.58 -11.48
CA VAL A 112 -2.56 -4.82 -10.12
C VAL A 112 -4.03 -4.43 -9.99
N LEU A 113 -4.37 -3.18 -10.29
CA LEU A 113 -5.71 -2.64 -10.00
C LEU A 113 -6.80 -3.13 -10.97
N ARG A 114 -6.51 -3.26 -12.27
CA ARG A 114 -7.47 -3.73 -13.28
C ARG A 114 -7.83 -5.21 -13.14
N HIS A 115 -6.96 -6.02 -12.54
CA HIS A 115 -7.24 -7.43 -12.26
C HIS A 115 -8.14 -7.63 -11.04
N GLN A 116 -8.49 -6.56 -10.31
CA GLN A 116 -9.40 -6.63 -9.18
C GLN A 116 -10.87 -6.58 -9.59
N PRO A 117 -11.75 -7.33 -8.87
CA PRO A 117 -13.19 -7.11 -8.96
C PRO A 117 -13.53 -5.64 -8.72
N GLU A 118 -14.58 -5.14 -9.40
CA GLU A 118 -14.94 -3.71 -9.34
C GLU A 118 -15.16 -3.20 -7.91
N SER A 119 -15.78 -4.02 -7.05
CA SER A 119 -15.99 -3.71 -5.63
C SER A 119 -14.68 -3.52 -4.87
N MET A 120 -13.69 -4.38 -5.10
CA MET A 120 -12.38 -4.30 -4.45
C MET A 120 -11.59 -3.10 -4.96
N ARG A 121 -11.59 -2.86 -6.27
CA ARG A 121 -10.98 -1.65 -6.86
C ARG A 121 -11.57 -0.37 -6.28
N ARG A 122 -12.89 -0.31 -6.14
CA ARG A 122 -13.60 0.83 -5.53
C ARG A 122 -13.21 1.00 -4.07
N PHE A 123 -13.12 -0.09 -3.32
CA PHE A 123 -12.66 -0.09 -1.94
C PHE A 123 -11.26 0.52 -1.83
N LEU A 124 -10.28 -0.04 -2.56
CA LEU A 124 -8.89 0.44 -2.60
C LEU A 124 -8.78 1.94 -2.90
N LEU A 125 -9.50 2.42 -3.92
CA LEU A 125 -9.51 3.84 -4.27
C LEU A 125 -10.11 4.71 -3.16
N GLN A 126 -11.23 4.30 -2.57
CA GLN A 126 -11.91 5.12 -1.55
C GLN A 126 -11.16 5.18 -0.22
N THR A 127 -10.46 4.12 0.15
CA THR A 127 -9.69 4.06 1.41
C THR A 127 -8.26 4.58 1.23
N SER A 128 -7.83 4.92 0.01
CA SER A 128 -6.50 5.48 -0.28
C SER A 128 -6.20 6.81 0.41
N ILE A 129 -7.24 7.52 0.86
CA ILE A 129 -7.09 8.77 1.61
C ILE A 129 -6.58 8.55 3.05
N LEU A 130 -6.56 7.31 3.53
CA LEU A 130 -6.23 6.95 4.89
C LEU A 130 -4.76 6.54 5.02
N GLU A 131 -4.06 7.10 6.00
CA GLU A 131 -2.68 6.69 6.33
C GLU A 131 -2.63 5.32 7.01
N ARG A 132 -3.65 5.01 7.82
CA ARG A 132 -3.83 3.73 8.50
C ARG A 132 -5.26 3.26 8.30
N LEU A 133 -5.40 1.98 8.04
CA LEU A 133 -6.67 1.33 7.75
C LEU A 133 -7.04 0.37 8.88
N SER A 134 -8.28 0.40 9.30
CA SER A 134 -8.91 -0.66 10.08
C SER A 134 -10.27 -0.94 9.49
N GLY A 135 -10.81 -2.15 9.68
CA GLY A 135 -12.12 -2.50 9.14
C GLY A 135 -13.21 -1.48 9.49
N PRO A 136 -13.40 -1.12 10.78
CA PRO A 136 -14.41 -0.14 11.19
C PRO A 136 -14.21 1.25 10.58
N LEU A 137 -12.96 1.70 10.40
CA LEU A 137 -12.66 2.98 9.76
C LEU A 137 -12.97 2.94 8.26
N CYS A 138 -12.58 1.86 7.58
CA CYS A 138 -12.89 1.65 6.17
C CYS A 138 -14.40 1.63 5.92
N ASP A 139 -15.17 0.97 6.79
CA ASP A 139 -16.63 0.92 6.69
C ASP A 139 -17.24 2.31 6.86
N ALA A 140 -16.78 3.07 7.85
CA ALA A 140 -17.26 4.43 8.09
C ALA A 140 -16.97 5.39 6.92
N VAL A 141 -15.81 5.24 6.27
CA VAL A 141 -15.38 6.09 5.16
C VAL A 141 -16.10 5.72 3.87
N THR A 142 -16.11 4.44 3.51
CA THR A 142 -16.73 3.96 2.27
C THR A 142 -18.26 4.02 2.34
N GLY A 143 -18.83 3.83 3.54
CA GLY A 143 -20.26 3.60 3.75
C GLY A 143 -20.70 2.21 3.30
N GLU A 144 -19.75 1.31 3.05
CA GLU A 144 -19.96 -0.10 2.76
C GLU A 144 -19.59 -0.92 4.02
N GLY A 145 -20.03 -2.18 4.10
CA GLY A 145 -19.61 -3.09 5.16
C GLY A 145 -18.48 -4.02 4.72
N GLU A 146 -18.06 -4.87 5.65
CA GLU A 146 -17.05 -5.93 5.45
C GLU A 146 -15.61 -5.44 5.28
N GLY A 147 -15.28 -4.24 5.75
CA GLY A 147 -13.95 -3.65 5.67
C GLY A 147 -12.87 -4.56 6.25
N SER A 148 -13.11 -5.21 7.39
CA SER A 148 -12.17 -6.19 7.96
C SER A 148 -11.92 -7.37 7.02
N ALA A 149 -12.99 -7.97 6.49
CA ALA A 149 -12.87 -9.13 5.59
C ALA A 149 -12.16 -8.75 4.27
N ARG A 150 -12.40 -7.54 3.75
CA ARG A 150 -11.70 -7.03 2.57
C ARG A 150 -10.21 -6.79 2.83
N LEU A 151 -9.86 -6.22 3.98
CA LEU A 151 -8.45 -6.03 4.36
C LEU A 151 -7.73 -7.38 4.54
N GLU A 152 -8.37 -8.35 5.19
CA GLU A 152 -7.84 -9.71 5.30
C GLU A 152 -7.66 -10.38 3.94
N ALA A 153 -8.62 -10.22 3.01
CA ALA A 153 -8.51 -10.76 1.66
C ALA A 153 -7.36 -10.13 0.88
N LEU A 154 -7.17 -8.81 0.99
CA LEU A 154 -6.06 -8.09 0.36
C LEU A 154 -4.71 -8.53 0.94
N GLU A 155 -4.61 -8.69 2.26
CA GLU A 155 -3.40 -9.19 2.91
C GLU A 155 -3.07 -10.61 2.46
N LYS A 156 -4.04 -11.53 2.48
CA LYS A 156 -3.86 -12.92 2.02
C LYS A 156 -3.53 -13.02 0.53
N GLY A 157 -4.05 -12.10 -0.27
CA GLY A 157 -3.76 -11.99 -1.70
C GLY A 157 -2.45 -11.27 -2.02
N ASN A 158 -1.69 -10.85 -1.01
CA ASN A 158 -0.45 -10.09 -1.14
C ASN A 158 -0.61 -8.77 -1.94
N PHE A 159 -1.78 -8.12 -1.81
CA PHE A 159 -2.17 -6.91 -2.54
C PHE A 159 -1.71 -5.62 -1.84
N PHE A 160 -0.40 -5.49 -1.59
CA PHE A 160 0.21 -4.24 -1.11
C PHE A 160 -0.42 -3.68 0.17
N VAL A 161 -1.00 -4.55 1.02
CA VAL A 161 -1.52 -4.23 2.34
C VAL A 161 -0.59 -4.84 3.38
N VAL A 162 -0.09 -4.00 4.28
CA VAL A 162 0.89 -4.38 5.30
C VAL A 162 0.24 -4.23 6.68
N PRO A 163 0.20 -5.29 7.51
CA PRO A 163 -0.30 -5.19 8.88
C PRO A 163 0.66 -4.34 9.72
N LEU A 164 0.09 -3.52 10.61
CA LEU A 164 0.81 -2.64 11.53
C LEU A 164 0.91 -3.20 12.94
N ASP A 165 0.14 -4.25 13.25
CA ASP A 165 0.12 -4.92 14.53
C ASP A 165 -0.06 -6.43 14.36
N ASP A 166 0.27 -7.20 15.41
CA ASP A 166 0.18 -8.66 15.41
C ASP A 166 -1.28 -9.15 15.41
N ARG A 167 -2.23 -8.30 15.82
CA ARG A 167 -3.66 -8.61 15.88
C ARG A 167 -4.36 -8.42 14.55
N ARG A 168 -3.67 -7.83 13.56
CA ARG A 168 -4.18 -7.46 12.24
C ARG A 168 -5.41 -6.55 12.34
N GLU A 169 -5.40 -5.65 13.32
CA GLU A 169 -6.46 -4.64 13.47
C GLU A 169 -6.18 -3.42 12.59
N TRP A 170 -4.91 -3.03 12.52
CA TRP A 170 -4.44 -1.93 11.72
C TRP A 170 -3.56 -2.39 10.57
N TYR A 171 -3.74 -1.74 9.45
CA TYR A 171 -3.01 -1.95 8.22
C TYR A 171 -2.57 -0.60 7.63
N ARG A 172 -1.64 -0.66 6.69
CA ARG A 172 -1.35 0.44 5.77
C ARG A 172 -1.24 -0.10 4.35
N TYR A 173 -1.44 0.78 3.37
CA TYR A 173 -0.95 0.48 2.04
C TYR A 173 0.58 0.56 2.02
N HIS A 174 1.17 -0.26 1.15
CA HIS A 174 2.52 -0.01 0.68
C HIS A 174 2.59 1.40 0.10
N GLN A 175 3.62 2.17 0.44
CA GLN A 175 3.69 3.61 0.19
C GLN A 175 3.41 3.96 -1.28
N LEU A 176 4.18 3.38 -2.20
CA LEU A 176 4.03 3.60 -3.63
C LEU A 176 2.61 3.29 -4.16
N PHE A 177 1.98 2.24 -3.65
CA PHE A 177 0.64 1.84 -4.06
C PHE A 177 -0.42 2.82 -3.54
N GLY A 178 -0.32 3.24 -2.28
CA GLY A 178 -1.20 4.24 -1.69
C GLY A 178 -1.16 5.57 -2.44
N GLU A 179 0.04 6.03 -2.83
CA GLU A 179 0.22 7.25 -3.63
C GLU A 179 -0.48 7.15 -4.99
N VAL A 180 -0.30 6.04 -5.71
CA VAL A 180 -0.96 5.83 -7.02
C VAL A 180 -2.48 5.77 -6.89
N LEU A 181 -3.00 5.10 -5.86
CA LEU A 181 -4.44 5.06 -5.60
C LEU A 181 -5.01 6.44 -5.29
N ALA A 182 -4.31 7.27 -4.52
CA ALA A 182 -4.74 8.62 -4.17
C ALA A 182 -4.79 9.53 -5.40
N VAL A 183 -3.79 9.43 -6.30
CA VAL A 183 -3.79 10.13 -7.59
C VAL A 183 -4.98 9.73 -8.46
N HIS A 184 -5.29 8.43 -8.54
CA HIS A 184 -6.43 7.93 -9.31
C HIS A 184 -7.77 8.36 -8.73
N LEU A 185 -7.93 8.30 -7.39
CA LEU A 185 -9.14 8.78 -6.75
C LEU A 185 -9.41 10.24 -7.09
N LYS A 186 -8.36 11.08 -7.07
CA LYS A 186 -8.48 12.51 -7.36
C LYS A 186 -8.77 12.79 -8.84
N ALA A 187 -8.18 12.02 -9.75
CA ALA A 187 -8.41 12.15 -11.18
C ALA A 187 -9.82 11.69 -11.59
N ASP A 188 -10.26 10.52 -11.10
CA ASP A 188 -11.52 9.91 -11.51
C ASP A 188 -12.73 10.46 -10.75
N GLN A 189 -12.57 10.80 -9.46
CA GLN A 189 -13.67 11.12 -8.55
C GLN A 189 -13.32 12.23 -7.54
N PRO A 190 -12.97 13.45 -8.01
CA PRO A 190 -12.54 14.56 -7.14
C PRO A 190 -13.58 14.93 -6.08
N ASP A 191 -14.87 14.97 -6.46
CA ASP A 191 -15.96 15.30 -5.53
C ASP A 191 -16.11 14.25 -4.42
N ARG A 192 -15.83 12.98 -4.74
CA ARG A 192 -15.93 11.88 -3.80
C ARG A 192 -14.79 11.93 -2.78
N ALA A 193 -13.58 12.31 -3.19
CA ALA A 193 -12.45 12.47 -2.27
C ALA A 193 -12.80 13.40 -1.11
N ALA A 194 -13.44 14.54 -1.38
CA ALA A 194 -13.86 15.48 -0.36
C ALA A 194 -14.91 14.88 0.62
N VAL A 195 -15.85 14.08 0.12
CA VAL A 195 -16.84 13.37 0.95
C VAL A 195 -16.15 12.35 1.86
N LEU A 196 -15.21 11.57 1.31
CA LEU A 196 -14.48 10.54 2.05
C LEU A 196 -13.65 11.15 3.19
N HIS A 197 -12.94 12.25 2.91
CA HIS A 197 -12.21 12.99 3.94
C HIS A 197 -13.14 13.51 5.05
N ARG A 198 -14.34 14.01 4.73
CA ARG A 198 -15.30 14.42 5.77
C ARG A 198 -15.78 13.26 6.65
N ARG A 199 -15.99 12.08 6.08
CA ARG A 199 -16.37 10.87 6.84
C ARG A 199 -15.23 10.40 7.75
N ALA A 200 -14.00 10.37 7.23
CA ALA A 200 -12.81 10.04 8.01
C ALA A 200 -12.63 11.01 9.18
N SER A 201 -12.79 12.32 8.93
CA SER A 201 -12.71 13.37 9.96
C SER A 201 -13.70 13.12 11.11
N LEU A 202 -14.96 12.82 10.80
CA LEU A 202 -15.99 12.53 11.79
C LEU A 202 -15.68 11.26 12.59
N TRP A 203 -15.19 10.21 11.92
CA TRP A 203 -14.81 8.97 12.60
C TRP A 203 -13.67 9.20 13.58
N TYR A 204 -12.62 9.91 13.16
CA TYR A 204 -11.48 10.21 14.03
C TYR A 204 -11.85 11.09 15.23
N GLU A 205 -12.78 12.04 15.05
CA GLU A 205 -13.32 12.86 16.14
C GLU A 205 -14.02 11.97 17.20
N GLN A 206 -14.83 11.00 16.77
CA GLN A 206 -15.53 10.07 17.66
C GLN A 206 -14.60 9.08 18.37
N HIS A 207 -13.44 8.77 17.76
CA HIS A 207 -12.46 7.80 18.29
C HIS A 207 -11.24 8.46 18.95
N GLY A 208 -11.31 9.77 19.22
CA GLY A 208 -10.33 10.48 20.05
C GLY A 208 -9.04 10.93 19.35
N SER A 209 -8.93 10.82 18.01
CA SER A 209 -7.78 11.34 17.27
C SER A 209 -8.07 12.73 16.69
N ALA A 210 -7.89 13.77 17.50
CA ALA A 210 -8.13 15.16 17.09
C ALA A 210 -7.21 15.60 15.93
N ALA A 211 -5.94 15.16 15.93
CA ALA A 211 -4.98 15.52 14.90
C ALA A 211 -5.40 15.00 13.52
N ASP A 212 -5.80 13.73 13.44
CA ASP A 212 -6.26 13.13 12.19
C ASP A 212 -7.62 13.70 11.77
N ALA A 213 -8.52 13.96 12.72
CA ALA A 213 -9.80 14.61 12.44
C ALA A 213 -9.62 15.98 11.75
N ILE A 214 -8.69 16.81 12.25
CA ILE A 214 -8.37 18.13 11.67
C ILE A 214 -7.72 17.97 10.29
N ARG A 215 -6.75 17.06 10.15
CA ARG A 215 -6.07 16.79 8.86
C ARG A 215 -7.08 16.45 7.76
N HIS A 216 -8.00 15.54 8.07
CA HIS A 216 -9.06 15.14 7.14
C HIS A 216 -10.11 16.25 6.93
N ALA A 217 -10.42 17.07 7.94
CA ALA A 217 -11.32 18.22 7.76
C ALA A 217 -10.77 19.24 6.76
N LEU A 218 -9.47 19.56 6.88
CA LEU A 218 -8.78 20.47 5.96
C LEU A 218 -8.73 19.91 4.54
N ALA A 219 -8.36 18.63 4.39
CA ALA A 219 -8.33 17.95 3.09
C ALA A 219 -9.71 17.82 2.44
N GLY A 220 -10.78 17.67 3.24
CA GLY A 220 -12.16 17.59 2.78
C GLY A 220 -12.83 18.95 2.48
N GLY A 221 -12.08 20.04 2.54
CA GLY A 221 -12.56 21.41 2.28
C GLY A 221 -13.37 22.02 3.42
N ARG A 222 -13.34 21.44 4.63
CA ARG A 222 -14.09 21.95 5.78
C ARG A 222 -13.20 22.91 6.59
N CYS A 223 -13.18 24.18 6.21
CA CYS A 223 -12.76 25.24 7.12
C CYS A 223 -13.85 25.45 8.18
N ARG A 224 -13.74 24.75 9.30
CA ARG A 224 -14.26 25.25 10.58
C ARG A 224 -13.18 25.07 11.63
N ALA A 225 -12.58 26.19 12.00
CA ALA A 225 -11.71 26.29 13.16
C ALA A 225 -12.44 25.74 14.40
N SER A 226 -11.73 24.91 15.14
CA SER A 226 -12.07 24.44 16.47
C SER A 226 -12.30 25.62 17.43
N GLY A 227 -13.29 25.47 18.32
CA GLY A 227 -13.53 26.40 19.41
C GLY A 227 -14.82 26.08 20.16
N ARG A 228 -14.79 25.10 21.06
CA ARG A 228 -15.67 25.09 22.25
C ARG A 228 -14.74 25.05 23.46
N PRO A 229 -15.00 25.87 24.50
CA PRO A 229 -16.24 25.77 25.26
C PRO A 229 -16.94 27.12 25.49
N ASP A 230 -18.27 27.16 25.52
CA ASP A 230 -18.92 27.67 26.73
C ASP A 230 -20.41 27.37 26.84
N ARG A 231 -20.82 27.18 28.09
CA ARG A 231 -22.18 27.13 28.59
C ARG A 231 -22.70 28.57 28.76
N THR A 232 -24.01 28.76 28.56
CA THR A 232 -24.84 29.84 29.13
C THR A 232 -24.71 31.26 28.53
N CYS A 233 -25.79 31.71 27.88
CA CYS A 233 -26.53 32.98 28.08
C CYS A 233 -27.62 33.02 26.98
N LEU A 234 -28.88 32.67 27.25
CA LEU A 234 -29.95 33.57 27.72
C LEU A 234 -29.99 34.92 26.97
N ALA A 235 -30.80 34.98 25.90
CA ALA A 235 -32.04 35.77 25.80
C ALA A 235 -32.73 35.47 24.46
#